data_AF-A0A2S6QAM2-F1
#
_entry.id   AF-A0A2S6QAM2-F1
#
_cell.length_a   1.000
_cell.length_b   1.000
_cell.length_c   1.000
_cell.angle_alpha   90.00
_cell.angle_beta   90.00
_cell.angle_gamma   90.00
#
_symmetry.space_group_name_H-M   'P 1'
#
loop_
_entity.id
_entity.type
_entity.pdbx_description
1 polymer ?
#
loop_
_entity_poly.entity_id
_entity_poly.type
_entity_poly.pdbx_seq_one_letter_code
_entity_poly.pdbx_strand_id
1 'polypeptide(L)'
;GPAPLIALAVLISEFITLFIFKGNTNLASTSTLQEIAANYETVNNTKQIGDVMFTVYAYPFILISLILLVAMVGAIVLTFVKQKNRKQQDIYKQVHRSRDEAVELKKVKSGSGVNF
;
A
#
# COMPACT_ATOMS: atom_id res chain seq x y z
N GLY A 1 17.17 -9.88 -40.64
CA GLY A 1 18.57 -10.09 -40.17
C GLY A 1 18.72 -11.50 -39.62
N PRO A 2 19.92 -12.01 -39.37
CA PRO A 2 20.16 -13.37 -38.86
C PRO A 2 19.76 -13.56 -37.38
N ALA A 3 19.53 -12.46 -36.64
CA ALA A 3 19.20 -12.46 -35.21
C ALA A 3 18.00 -13.33 -34.75
N PRO A 4 16.83 -13.36 -35.43
CA PRO A 4 15.69 -14.18 -34.99
C PRO A 4 15.92 -15.68 -35.19
N LEU A 5 16.74 -16.07 -36.18
CA LEU A 5 17.10 -17.46 -36.42
C LEU A 5 17.97 -18.01 -35.27
N ILE A 6 18.90 -17.18 -34.79
CA ILE A 6 19.78 -17.53 -33.67
C ILE A 6 18.98 -17.67 -32.37
N ALA A 7 18.06 -16.74 -32.09
CA ALA A 7 17.21 -16.81 -30.90
C ALA A 7 16.36 -18.10 -30.87
N LEU A 8 15.83 -18.52 -32.02
CA LEU A 8 15.03 -19.73 -32.15
C LEU A 8 15.88 -21.00 -31.97
N ALA A 9 17.10 -21.01 -32.52
CA ALA A 9 18.05 -22.11 -32.32
C ALA A 9 18.49 -22.25 -30.85
N VAL A 10 18.69 -21.13 -30.14
CA VAL A 10 19.04 -21.13 -28.72
C VAL A 10 17.89 -21.72 -27.88
N LEU A 11 16.66 -21.27 -28.09
CA LEU A 11 15.50 -21.80 -27.36
C LEU A 11 15.27 -23.30 -27.61
N ILE A 12 15.45 -23.76 -28.86
CA ILE A 12 15.35 -25.19 -29.19
C ILE A 12 16.48 -25.96 -28.49
N SER A 13 17.71 -25.43 -28.48
CA SER A 13 18.84 -26.10 -27.83
C SER A 13 18.66 -26.23 -26.31
N GLU A 14 18.08 -25.22 -25.66
CA GLU A 14 17.77 -25.25 -24.22
C GLU A 14 16.68 -26.28 -23.93
N PHE A 15 15.63 -26.32 -24.74
CA PHE A 15 14.53 -27.27 -24.56
C PHE A 15 15.01 -28.72 -24.74
N ILE A 16 15.87 -28.97 -25.73
CA ILE A 16 16.50 -30.28 -25.96
C ILE A 16 17.43 -30.63 -24.80
N THR A 17 18.21 -29.67 -24.30
CA THR A 17 19.11 -29.89 -23.17
C THR A 17 18.34 -30.23 -21.91
N LEU A 18 17.21 -29.58 -21.63
CA LEU A 18 16.32 -29.96 -20.52
C LEU A 18 15.65 -31.32 -20.70
N PHE A 19 15.33 -31.70 -21.94
CA PHE A 19 14.72 -33.00 -22.24
C PHE A 19 15.72 -34.16 -22.10
N ILE A 20 16.96 -33.96 -22.55
CA ILE A 20 18.06 -34.95 -22.46
C ILE A 20 18.65 -34.96 -21.05
N PHE A 21 18.76 -33.80 -20.42
CA PHE A 21 19.01 -33.67 -18.98
C PHE A 21 17.72 -33.98 -18.22
N LYS A 22 17.21 -35.21 -18.43
CA LYS A 22 16.49 -35.94 -17.38
C LYS A 22 17.50 -36.11 -16.24
N GLY A 23 17.62 -35.06 -15.42
CA GLY A 23 18.41 -35.08 -14.20
C GLY A 23 18.08 -36.37 -13.49
N ASN A 24 19.12 -37.10 -13.07
CA ASN A 24 19.06 -38.47 -12.58
C ASN A 24 17.89 -38.67 -11.62
N THR A 25 16.71 -39.01 -12.16
CA THR A 25 15.57 -39.43 -11.38
C THR A 25 15.91 -40.86 -11.02
N ASN A 26 16.72 -41.02 -9.98
CA ASN A 26 16.38 -42.01 -8.98
C ASN A 26 14.91 -41.70 -8.68
N LEU A 27 14.04 -42.43 -9.37
CA LEU A 27 12.62 -42.28 -9.31
C LEU A 27 12.33 -42.59 -7.86
N ALA A 28 12.23 -41.54 -7.04
CA ALA A 28 11.69 -41.64 -5.71
C ALA A 28 10.39 -42.39 -5.93
N SER A 29 10.34 -43.57 -5.32
CA SER A 29 9.30 -44.57 -5.45
C SER A 29 7.96 -43.91 -5.72
N THR A 30 7.16 -44.43 -6.66
CA THR A 30 5.81 -43.92 -6.97
C THR A 30 4.97 -43.65 -5.71
N SER A 31 5.30 -44.27 -4.58
CA SER A 31 4.80 -43.96 -3.25
C SER A 31 5.04 -42.53 -2.74
N THR A 32 6.16 -41.86 -3.03
CA THR A 32 6.44 -40.51 -2.47
C THR A 32 5.68 -39.41 -3.18
N LEU A 33 5.49 -39.51 -4.51
CA LEU A 33 4.64 -38.55 -5.23
C LEU A 33 3.17 -38.74 -4.88
N GLN A 34 2.76 -39.97 -4.64
CA GLN A 34 1.40 -40.30 -4.22
C GLN A 34 1.15 -39.93 -2.76
N GLU A 35 2.15 -40.03 -1.88
CA GLU A 35 2.10 -39.49 -0.50
C GLU A 35 2.14 -37.97 -0.47
N ILE A 36 2.94 -37.30 -1.31
CA ILE A 36 2.94 -35.83 -1.38
C ILE A 36 1.59 -35.34 -1.92
N ALA A 37 1.03 -35.98 -2.95
CA ALA A 37 -0.29 -35.67 -3.49
C ALA A 37 -1.42 -35.98 -2.50
N ALA A 38 -1.35 -37.11 -1.78
CA ALA A 38 -2.32 -37.47 -0.74
C ALA A 38 -2.25 -36.55 0.48
N ASN A 39 -1.06 -36.03 0.82
CA ASN A 39 -0.90 -35.05 1.90
C ASN A 39 -1.26 -33.61 1.47
N TYR A 40 -1.28 -33.32 0.17
CA TYR A 40 -1.69 -32.01 -0.35
C TYR A 40 -3.18 -31.75 -0.13
N GLU A 41 -4.02 -32.79 -0.13
CA GLU A 41 -5.44 -32.65 0.20
C GLU A 41 -5.70 -32.60 1.72
N THR A 42 -4.85 -33.21 2.54
CA THR A 42 -5.07 -33.28 3.99
C THR A 42 -4.56 -32.06 4.75
N VAL A 43 -3.60 -31.31 4.19
CA VAL A 43 -3.04 -30.13 4.84
C VAL A 43 -3.25 -28.87 4.01
N ASN A 44 -4.01 -27.93 4.57
CA ASN A 44 -4.28 -26.65 3.94
C ASN A 44 -2.99 -25.80 3.85
N ASN A 45 -2.62 -25.38 2.64
CA ASN A 45 -1.44 -24.52 2.38
C ASN A 45 -1.46 -23.22 3.22
N THR A 46 -2.62 -22.59 3.38
CA THR A 46 -2.77 -21.40 4.22
C THR A 46 -2.44 -21.70 5.68
N LYS A 47 -2.80 -22.89 6.18
CA LYS A 47 -2.44 -23.33 7.53
C LYS A 47 -0.94 -23.52 7.67
N GLN A 48 -0.27 -24.13 6.70
CA GLN A 48 1.19 -24.33 6.75
C GLN A 48 1.95 -23.01 6.72
N ILE A 49 1.55 -22.08 5.85
CA ILE A 49 2.15 -20.74 5.79
C ILE A 49 1.92 -20.01 7.11
N GLY A 50 0.71 -20.09 7.67
CA GLY A 50 0.40 -19.51 8.98
C GLY A 50 1.28 -20.09 10.09
N ASP A 51 1.45 -21.41 10.12
CA ASP A 51 2.26 -22.09 11.13
C ASP A 51 3.71 -21.58 11.11
N VAL A 52 4.34 -21.52 9.93
CA VAL A 52 5.71 -21.01 9.79
C VAL A 52 5.80 -19.51 10.09
N MET A 53 4.81 -18.70 9.68
CA MET A 53 4.79 -17.27 9.94
C MET A 53 4.70 -16.93 11.43
N PHE A 54 3.84 -17.63 12.17
CA PHE A 54 3.60 -17.33 13.59
C PHE A 54 4.54 -18.07 14.55
N THR A 55 5.23 -19.13 14.11
CA THR A 55 6.19 -19.86 14.94
C THR A 55 7.63 -19.45 14.65
N VAL A 56 8.08 -19.53 13.39
CA VAL A 56 9.48 -19.29 13.01
C VAL A 56 9.74 -17.81 12.77
N TYR A 57 8.82 -17.11 12.10
CA TYR A 57 9.02 -15.73 11.65
C TYR A 57 8.23 -14.67 12.46
N ALA A 58 7.90 -14.97 13.72
CA ALA A 58 7.14 -14.06 14.57
C ALA A 58 7.81 -12.68 14.72
N TYR A 59 9.14 -12.61 14.86
CA TYR A 59 9.86 -11.34 15.01
C TYR A 59 9.83 -10.47 13.73
N PRO A 60 10.20 -10.98 12.53
CA PRO A 60 10.01 -10.24 11.29
C PRO A 60 8.56 -9.82 11.04
N PHE A 61 7.58 -10.64 11.42
CA PHE A 61 6.16 -10.32 11.27
C PHE A 61 5.75 -9.09 12.10
N ILE A 62 6.23 -8.98 13.34
CA ILE A 62 6.02 -7.79 14.17
C ILE A 62 6.71 -6.57 13.58
N LEU A 63 7.92 -6.72 13.04
CA LEU A 63 8.65 -5.63 12.38
C LEU A 63 7.88 -5.07 11.18
N ILE A 64 7.35 -5.95 10.31
CA ILE A 64 6.54 -5.56 9.15
C ILE A 64 5.25 -4.86 9.60
N SER A 65 4.64 -5.33 10.68
CA SER A 65 3.42 -4.70 11.25
C SER A 65 3.70 -3.27 11.74
N LEU A 66 4.84 -3.03 12.37
CA LEU A 66 5.31 -1.68 12.74
C LEU A 66 5.62 -0.82 11.51
N ILE A 67 6.25 -1.39 10.48
CA ILE A 67 6.52 -0.68 9.22
C ILE A 67 5.20 -0.25 8.55
N LEU A 68 4.20 -1.12 8.50
CA LEU A 68 2.87 -0.81 7.97
C LEU A 68 2.18 0.31 8.75
N LEU A 69 2.29 0.30 10.09
CA LEU A 69 1.76 1.37 10.93
C LEU A 69 2.41 2.71 10.59
N VAL A 70 3.74 2.75 10.51
CA VAL A 70 4.48 3.97 10.14
C VAL A 70 4.14 4.41 8.72
N ALA A 71 3.98 3.48 7.77
CA ALA A 71 3.59 3.79 6.41
C ALA A 71 2.21 4.46 6.32
N MET A 72 1.23 4.00 7.11
CA MET A 72 -0.10 4.62 7.17
C MET A 72 -0.02 6.06 7.69
N VAL A 73 0.71 6.29 8.78
CA VAL A 73 0.93 7.64 9.32
C VAL A 73 1.66 8.51 8.29
N GLY A 74 2.69 7.97 7.64
CA GLY A 74 3.44 8.65 6.59
C GLY A 74 2.56 9.10 5.43
N ALA A 75 1.67 8.23 4.95
CA ALA A 75 0.74 8.56 3.87
C ALA A 75 -0.26 9.67 4.26
N ILE A 76 -0.80 9.62 5.47
CA ILE A 76 -1.70 10.67 5.99
C ILE A 76 -0.96 12.01 6.08
N VAL A 77 0.24 12.01 6.65
CA VAL A 77 1.03 13.25 6.81
C VAL A 77 1.46 13.82 5.46
N LEU A 78 1.83 12.97 4.51
CA LEU A 78 2.24 13.41 3.16
C LEU A 78 1.10 14.08 2.39
N THR A 79 -0.13 13.61 2.59
CA THR A 79 -1.33 14.18 1.93
C THR A 79 -1.99 15.29 2.74
N PHE A 80 -1.58 15.50 4.00
CA PHE A 80 -2.12 16.54 4.86
C PHE A 80 -1.66 17.93 4.42
N VAL A 81 -2.43 18.54 3.54
CA VAL A 81 -2.20 19.92 3.09
C VAL A 81 -2.85 20.89 4.09
N LYS A 82 -2.03 21.67 4.79
CA LYS A 82 -2.51 22.76 5.66
C LYS A 82 -3.07 23.89 4.79
N GLN A 83 -4.39 24.04 4.78
CA GLN A 83 -5.06 25.14 4.08
C GLN A 83 -4.69 26.50 4.70
N LYS A 84 -3.87 27.29 4.00
CA LYS A 84 -3.41 28.62 4.42
C LYS A 84 -4.53 29.68 4.43
N ASN A 85 -5.58 29.50 3.62
CA ASN A 85 -6.69 30.44 3.47
C ASN A 85 -7.94 30.11 4.31
N ARG A 86 -7.79 29.36 5.41
CA ARG A 86 -8.88 29.30 6.39
C ARG A 86 -8.86 30.57 7.23
N LYS A 87 -9.95 31.35 7.19
CA LYS A 87 -10.18 32.44 8.14
C LYS A 87 -10.27 31.81 9.52
N GLN A 88 -9.15 31.79 10.25
CA GLN A 88 -9.13 31.31 11.63
C GLN A 88 -9.79 32.39 12.50
N GLN A 89 -10.82 32.00 13.22
CA GLN A 89 -11.46 32.85 14.19
C GLN A 89 -10.56 32.96 15.41
N ASP A 90 -10.14 34.17 15.74
CA ASP A 90 -9.52 34.46 17.03
C ASP A 90 -10.63 34.80 18.02
N ILE A 91 -10.96 33.83 18.89
CA ILE A 91 -12.04 33.96 19.88
C ILE A 91 -11.75 35.11 20.84
N TYR A 92 -10.48 35.32 21.21
CA TYR A 92 -10.11 36.41 22.11
C TYR A 92 -10.41 37.77 21.49
N LYS A 93 -10.05 37.96 20.21
CA LYS A 93 -10.38 39.19 19.47
C LYS A 93 -11.89 39.37 19.25
N GLN A 94 -12.64 38.30 19.05
CA GLN A 94 -14.09 38.39 18.85
C GLN A 94 -14.84 38.76 20.12
N VAL A 95 -14.43 38.22 21.26
CA VAL A 95 -15.08 38.46 22.56
C VAL A 95 -14.73 39.84 23.12
N HIS A 96 -13.49 40.31 22.92
CA HIS A 96 -13.04 41.63 23.41
C HIS A 96 -13.40 42.80 22.48
N ARG A 97 -14.07 42.55 21.36
CA ARG A 97 -14.47 43.61 20.42
C ARG A 97 -15.42 44.59 21.12
N SER A 98 -15.06 45.88 21.13
CA SER A 98 -15.91 46.93 21.71
C SER A 98 -17.09 47.26 20.79
N ARG A 99 -18.17 47.83 21.34
CA ARG A 99 -19.34 48.27 20.54
C ARG A 99 -18.97 49.36 19.55
N ASP A 100 -17.97 50.16 19.88
CA ASP A 100 -17.48 51.29 19.10
C ASP A 100 -16.78 50.82 17.82
N GLU A 101 -16.13 49.65 17.87
CA GLU A 101 -15.55 48.97 16.70
C GLU A 101 -16.58 48.14 15.91
N ALA A 102 -17.79 47.97 16.44
CA ALA A 102 -18.81 47.09 15.88
C ALA A 102 -19.75 47.79 14.90
N VAL A 103 -20.08 49.06 15.14
CA VAL A 103 -21.16 49.76 14.41
C VAL A 103 -20.79 51.22 14.19
N GLU A 104 -20.86 51.68 12.94
CA GLU A 104 -20.67 53.09 12.58
C GLU A 104 -22.02 53.71 12.19
N LEU A 105 -22.42 54.79 12.86
CA LEU A 105 -23.66 55.51 12.58
C LEU A 105 -23.45 56.52 11.45
N LYS A 106 -23.65 56.10 10.20
CA LYS A 106 -23.62 56.99 9.04
C LYS A 106 -25.03 57.54 8.76
N LYS A 107 -25.20 58.87 8.88
CA LYS A 107 -26.45 59.54 8.47
C LYS A 107 -26.53 59.59 6.94
N VAL A 108 -27.50 58.88 6.36
CA VAL A 108 -27.79 58.90 4.91
C VAL A 108 -29.11 59.61 4.63
N LYS A 109 -29.19 60.27 3.46
CA LYS A 109 -30.42 60.92 2.98
C LYS A 109 -31.41 59.84 2.52
N SER A 110 -32.67 59.99 2.93
CA SER A 110 -33.76 59.09 2.54
C SER A 110 -33.85 59.00 1.00
N GLY A 111 -33.85 57.78 0.46
CA GLY A 111 -33.89 57.50 -0.98
C GLY A 111 -32.53 57.35 -1.69
N SER A 112 -31.41 57.59 -1.01
CA SER A 112 -30.07 57.27 -1.54
C SER A 112 -29.59 55.93 -0.99
N GLY A 113 -29.29 54.97 -1.86
CA GLY A 113 -28.69 53.70 -1.46
C GLY A 113 -27.33 53.91 -0.78
N VAL A 114 -27.02 53.07 0.20
CA VAL A 114 -25.69 53.04 0.83
C VAL A 114 -24.69 52.36 -0.10
N ASN A 115 -23.69 53.11 -0.57
CA ASN A 115 -22.51 52.53 -1.22
C ASN A 115 -21.48 52.23 -0.11
N PHE A 116 -21.06 50.96 -0.06
CA PHE A 116 -20.05 50.43 0.85
C PHE A 116 -18.64 50.73 0.37
#